data_AF-A0A536K5W7-F1
#
_entry.id   AF-A0A536K5W7-F1
#
_cell.length_a   1.000
_cell.length_b   1.000
_cell.length_c   1.000
_cell.angle_alpha   90.00
_cell.angle_beta   90.00
_cell.angle_gamma   90.00
#
_symmetry.space_group_name_H-M   'P 1'
#
loop_
_entity.id
_entity.type
_entity.pdbx_description
1 polymer ?
#
loop_
_entity_poly.entity_id
_entity_poly.type
_entity_poly.pdbx_seq_one_letter_code
_entity_poly.pdbx_strand_id
1 'polypeptide(L)'
;MSGPVDLSEAHQALDRLRPQLCHCGLKGECLGCKGLEMVRRQLEAVAAAASQPVLLQVAQEAAMKDMAAQFEGMAEKLMNDPEIRRAAETMSERVMHDPETQRLLEELMKRLGTPPPDS
;
A
#
# COMPACT_ATOMS: atom_id res chain seq x y z
N MET A 1 5.47 11.78 9.49
CA MET A 1 4.70 12.70 8.61
C MET A 1 5.65 13.17 7.54
N SER A 2 5.51 12.71 6.30
CA SER A 2 6.34 13.19 5.18
C SER A 2 5.90 14.62 4.86
N GLY A 3 6.60 15.59 5.44
CA GLY A 3 6.39 17.00 5.11
C GLY A 3 6.80 17.29 3.67
N PRO A 4 6.45 18.47 3.13
CA PRO A 4 6.94 18.92 1.84
C PRO A 4 8.47 18.83 1.81
N VAL A 5 9.03 18.25 0.74
CA VAL A 5 10.48 18.14 0.56
C VAL A 5 11.07 19.55 0.48
N ASP A 6 11.97 19.89 1.40
CA ASP A 6 12.65 21.18 1.38
C ASP A 6 13.70 21.21 0.27
N LEU A 7 13.52 22.11 -0.70
CA LEU A 7 14.42 22.32 -1.83
C LEU A 7 15.32 23.55 -1.65
N SER A 8 15.28 24.22 -0.50
CA SER A 8 15.97 25.50 -0.27
C SER A 8 17.48 25.40 -0.48
N GLU A 9 18.12 24.34 0.01
CA GLU A 9 19.56 24.12 -0.15
C GLU A 9 19.93 23.87 -1.62
N ALA A 10 19.13 23.07 -2.33
CA ALA A 10 19.35 22.76 -3.74
C ALA A 10 19.20 24.01 -4.62
N HIS A 11 18.21 24.86 -4.35
CA HIS A 11 18.04 26.14 -5.04
C HIS A 11 19.21 27.08 -4.79
N GLN A 12 19.69 27.20 -3.55
CA GLN A 12 20.86 28.01 -3.22
C GLN A 12 22.13 27.51 -3.91
N ALA A 13 22.33 26.20 -4.00
CA ALA A 13 23.47 25.62 -4.72
C ALA A 13 23.43 25.97 -6.22
N LEU A 14 22.25 25.88 -6.86
CA LEU A 14 22.06 26.28 -8.25
C LEU A 14 22.30 27.78 -8.46
N ASP A 15 21.88 28.64 -7.53
CA ASP A 15 22.12 30.08 -7.62
C ASP A 15 23.61 30.44 -7.48
N ARG A 16 24.37 29.70 -6.68
CA ARG A 16 25.84 29.85 -6.59
C ARG A 16 26.57 29.42 -7.86
N LEU A 17 26.03 28.42 -8.59
CA LEU A 17 26.57 27.96 -9.87
C LEU A 17 26.20 28.88 -11.04
N ARG A 18 25.10 29.64 -10.90
CA ARG A 18 24.61 30.57 -11.92
C ARG A 18 25.64 31.56 -12.45
N PRO A 19 26.42 32.29 -11.63
CA PRO A 19 27.43 33.21 -12.13
C PRO A 19 28.62 32.50 -12.82
N GLN A 20 28.89 31.23 -12.50
CA GLN A 20 29.99 30.46 -13.08
C GLN A 20 29.65 29.89 -14.47
N LEU A 21 28.36 29.60 -14.70
CA LEU A 21 27.88 28.99 -15.94
C LEU A 21 27.22 30.01 -16.89
N CYS A 22 26.86 31.19 -16.40
CA CYS A 22 26.19 32.21 -17.18
C CYS A 22 27.17 33.01 -18.06
N HIS A 23 26.83 33.11 -19.35
CA HIS A 23 27.57 33.88 -20.33
C HIS A 23 26.77 35.07 -20.90
N CYS A 24 25.50 35.25 -20.47
CA CYS A 24 24.61 36.32 -20.96
C CYS A 24 24.33 37.44 -19.94
N GLY A 25 25.10 37.54 -18.86
CA GLY A 25 24.84 38.54 -17.81
C GLY A 25 23.51 38.36 -17.09
N LEU A 26 23.13 37.11 -16.80
CA LEU A 26 21.91 36.70 -16.10
C LEU A 26 20.59 37.03 -16.83
N LYS A 27 20.65 37.31 -18.13
CA LYS A 27 19.46 37.54 -18.98
C LYS A 27 18.62 36.29 -19.26
N GLY A 28 19.14 35.10 -18.98
CA GLY A 28 18.41 33.83 -19.17
C GLY A 28 18.56 33.20 -20.56
N GLU A 29 19.30 33.82 -21.47
CA GLU A 29 19.31 33.43 -22.89
C GLU A 29 20.39 32.39 -23.24
N CYS A 30 21.48 32.33 -22.46
CA CYS A 30 22.59 31.40 -22.73
C CYS A 30 22.29 29.97 -22.28
N LEU A 31 23.01 29.00 -22.85
CA LEU A 31 22.88 27.58 -22.51
C LEU A 31 23.06 27.29 -21.02
N GLY A 32 24.00 27.96 -20.34
CA GLY A 32 24.19 27.82 -18.90
C GLY A 32 22.96 28.23 -18.08
N CYS A 33 22.27 29.32 -18.46
CA CYS A 33 21.04 29.73 -17.78
C CYS A 33 19.90 28.74 -18.03
N LYS A 34 19.73 28.29 -19.29
CA LYS A 34 18.70 27.31 -19.65
C LYS A 34 18.93 25.95 -18.99
N GLY A 35 20.20 25.51 -18.91
CA GLY A 35 20.58 24.28 -18.23
C GLY A 35 20.27 24.31 -16.73
N LEU A 36 20.57 25.43 -16.06
CA LEU A 36 20.23 25.61 -14.64
C LEU A 36 18.72 25.63 -14.38
N GLU A 37 17.94 26.27 -15.24
CA GLU A 37 16.47 26.23 -15.15
C GLU A 37 15.91 24.82 -15.38
N MET A 38 16.47 24.08 -16.34
CA MET A 38 16.08 22.68 -16.58
C MET A 38 16.31 21.82 -15.33
N VAL A 39 17.48 21.94 -14.70
CA VAL A 39 17.81 21.18 -13.48
C VAL A 39 16.88 21.57 -12.32
N ARG A 40 16.57 22.87 -12.17
CA ARG A 40 15.59 23.35 -11.17
C ARG A 40 14.22 22.70 -11.37
N ARG A 41 13.71 22.68 -12.60
CA ARG A 41 12.42 22.02 -12.92
C ARG A 41 12.44 20.51 -12.65
N GLN A 42 13.57 19.85 -12.91
CA GLN A 42 13.70 18.42 -12.62
C GLN A 42 13.69 18.15 -11.10
N LEU A 43 14.37 18.98 -10.30
CA LEU A 43 14.34 18.89 -8.83
C LEU A 43 12.92 19.05 -8.28
N GLU A 44 12.19 20.06 -8.76
CA GLU A 44 10.79 20.27 -8.39
C GLU A 44 9.90 19.07 -8.77
N ALA A 45 10.09 18.50 -9.96
CA ALA A 45 9.35 17.32 -10.41
C ALA A 45 9.64 16.09 -9.54
N VAL A 46 10.90 15.87 -9.14
CA VAL A 46 11.29 14.77 -8.25
C VAL A 46 10.71 14.97 -6.85
N ALA A 47 10.79 16.19 -6.30
CA ALA A 47 10.19 16.52 -5.01
C ALA A 47 8.68 16.33 -5.02
N ALA A 48 8.00 16.77 -6.09
CA ALA A 48 6.59 16.57 -6.28
C ALA A 48 6.23 15.08 -6.34
N ALA A 49 6.98 14.28 -7.10
CA ALA A 49 6.79 12.83 -7.17
C ALA A 49 7.05 12.12 -5.83
N ALA A 50 8.05 12.56 -5.07
CA ALA A 50 8.34 12.04 -3.73
C ALA A 50 7.27 12.45 -2.69
N SER A 51 6.65 13.62 -2.87
CA SER A 51 5.57 14.12 -2.02
C SER A 51 4.20 13.54 -2.35
N GLN A 52 4.04 12.90 -3.51
CA GLN A 52 2.81 12.23 -3.92
C GLN A 52 2.79 10.80 -3.37
N PRO A 53 1.82 10.43 -2.50
CA PRO A 53 1.71 9.09 -1.92
C PRO A 53 1.11 8.07 -2.92
N VAL A 54 1.61 8.04 -4.16
CA VAL A 54 1.08 7.16 -5.23
C VAL A 54 1.70 5.75 -5.17
N LEU A 55 2.85 5.58 -4.51
CA LEU A 55 3.51 4.26 -4.43
C LEU A 55 3.08 3.38 -3.26
N LEU A 56 2.29 3.89 -2.30
CA LEU A 56 1.80 3.06 -1.18
C LEU A 56 0.41 2.48 -1.43
N GLN A 57 -0.49 3.21 -2.10
CA GLN A 57 -1.86 2.77 -2.34
C GLN A 57 -1.95 1.75 -3.49
N VAL A 58 -1.19 1.94 -4.57
CA VAL A 58 -1.27 1.03 -5.74
C VAL A 58 -0.67 -0.35 -5.43
N ALA A 59 0.35 -0.42 -4.57
CA ALA A 59 0.92 -1.70 -4.13
C ALA A 59 0.00 -2.45 -3.15
N GLN A 60 -0.68 -1.75 -2.23
CA GLN A 60 -1.65 -2.37 -1.33
C GLN A 60 -2.93 -2.81 -2.07
N GLU A 61 -3.45 -2.01 -3.00
CA GLU A 61 -4.63 -2.39 -3.77
C GLU A 61 -4.35 -3.56 -4.72
N ALA A 62 -3.19 -3.60 -5.37
CA ALA A 62 -2.80 -4.73 -6.22
C ALA A 62 -2.55 -6.00 -5.38
N ALA A 63 -1.84 -5.89 -4.25
CA ALA A 63 -1.60 -7.03 -3.36
C ALA A 63 -2.90 -7.54 -2.71
N MET A 64 -3.83 -6.66 -2.32
CA MET A 64 -5.12 -7.07 -1.78
C MET A 64 -6.02 -7.70 -2.87
N LYS A 65 -6.02 -7.17 -4.10
CA LYS A 65 -6.76 -7.78 -5.22
C LYS A 65 -6.20 -9.15 -5.60
N ASP A 66 -4.88 -9.29 -5.65
CA ASP A 66 -4.24 -10.57 -5.95
C ASP A 66 -4.46 -11.60 -4.83
N MET A 67 -4.40 -11.18 -3.56
CA MET A 67 -4.73 -12.07 -2.44
C MET A 67 -6.22 -12.46 -2.43
N ALA A 68 -7.13 -11.53 -2.69
CA ALA A 68 -8.56 -11.81 -2.77
C ALA A 68 -8.89 -12.78 -3.91
N ALA A 69 -8.32 -12.57 -5.11
CA ALA A 69 -8.50 -13.47 -6.25
C ALA A 69 -7.90 -14.87 -5.99
N GLN A 70 -6.74 -14.94 -5.34
CA GLN A 70 -6.15 -16.21 -4.92
C GLN A 70 -7.00 -16.91 -3.84
N PHE A 71 -7.55 -16.16 -2.89
CA PHE A 71 -8.42 -16.68 -1.84
C PHE A 71 -9.76 -17.17 -2.39
N GLU A 72 -10.38 -16.44 -3.31
CA GLU A 72 -11.60 -16.86 -4.01
C GLU A 72 -11.34 -18.12 -4.84
N GLY A 73 -10.24 -18.17 -5.60
CA GLY A 73 -9.88 -19.36 -6.38
C GLY A 73 -9.51 -20.57 -5.51
N MET A 74 -8.97 -20.34 -4.31
CA MET A 74 -8.69 -21.40 -3.34
C MET A 74 -9.97 -21.88 -2.65
N ALA A 75 -10.87 -20.96 -2.26
CA ALA A 75 -12.17 -21.26 -1.68
C ALA A 75 -13.04 -22.03 -2.68
N GLU A 76 -13.05 -21.65 -3.96
CA GLU A 76 -13.78 -22.36 -5.01
C GLU A 76 -13.24 -23.78 -5.22
N LYS A 77 -11.91 -23.97 -5.19
CA LYS A 77 -11.31 -25.32 -5.23
C LYS A 77 -11.62 -26.14 -3.99
N LEU A 78 -11.58 -25.57 -2.80
CA LEU A 78 -11.97 -26.26 -1.55
C LEU A 78 -13.46 -26.64 -1.55
N MET A 79 -14.34 -25.79 -2.07
CA MET A 79 -15.78 -26.06 -2.14
C MET A 79 -16.14 -27.12 -3.19
N ASN A 80 -15.36 -27.21 -4.26
CA ASN A 80 -15.56 -28.16 -5.35
C ASN A 80 -14.82 -29.49 -5.15
N ASP A 81 -13.96 -29.61 -4.13
CA ASP A 81 -13.28 -30.86 -3.79
C ASP A 81 -14.14 -31.72 -2.85
N PRO A 82 -14.68 -32.86 -3.33
CA PRO A 82 -15.57 -33.72 -2.55
C PRO A 82 -14.85 -34.41 -1.38
N GLU A 83 -13.52 -34.55 -1.41
CA GLU A 83 -12.76 -35.12 -0.29
C GLU A 83 -12.58 -34.11 0.84
N ILE A 84 -12.36 -32.84 0.51
CA ILE A 84 -12.27 -31.76 1.50
C ILE A 84 -13.63 -31.50 2.15
N ARG A 85 -14.74 -31.57 1.40
CA ARG A 85 -16.09 -31.50 1.98
C ARG A 85 -16.33 -32.58 3.04
N ARG A 86 -15.99 -33.84 2.73
CA ARG A 86 -16.11 -34.95 3.69
C ARG A 86 -15.18 -34.80 4.89
N ALA A 87 -13.96 -34.33 4.67
CA ALA A 87 -13.01 -34.05 5.75
C ALA A 87 -13.48 -32.90 6.65
N ALA A 88 -14.07 -31.84 6.07
CA ALA A 88 -14.65 -30.72 6.81
C ALA A 88 -15.89 -31.12 7.62
N GLU A 89 -16.76 -31.99 7.08
CA GLU A 89 -17.89 -32.57 7.80
C GLU A 89 -17.42 -33.42 8.98
N THR A 90 -16.43 -34.30 8.75
CA THR A 90 -15.85 -35.15 9.81
C THR A 90 -15.15 -34.31 10.89
N MET A 91 -14.49 -33.22 10.50
CA MET A 91 -13.83 -32.30 11.43
C MET A 91 -14.86 -31.46 12.20
N SER A 92 -15.92 -30.99 11.54
CA SER A 92 -17.05 -30.29 12.15
C SER A 92 -17.75 -31.17 13.18
N GLU A 93 -18.02 -32.43 12.85
CA GLU A 93 -18.59 -33.40 13.79
C GLU A 93 -17.68 -33.60 15.01
N ARG A 94 -16.36 -33.76 14.80
CA ARG A 94 -15.42 -33.92 15.92
C ARG A 94 -15.32 -32.68 16.80
N VAL A 95 -15.34 -31.49 16.21
CA VAL A 95 -15.33 -30.20 16.95
C VAL A 95 -16.65 -29.97 17.69
N MET A 96 -17.78 -30.39 17.11
CA MET A 96 -19.08 -30.38 17.78
C MET A 96 -19.20 -31.45 18.86
N HIS A 97 -18.44 -32.53 18.81
CA HIS A 97 -18.47 -33.59 19.84
C HIS A 97 -17.38 -33.44 20.92
N ASP A 98 -16.48 -32.47 20.78
CA ASP A 98 -15.47 -32.18 21.78
C ASP A 98 -15.96 -31.09 22.77
N PRO A 99 -16.11 -31.42 24.07
CA PRO A 99 -16.69 -30.53 25.07
C PRO A 99 -15.79 -29.33 25.42
N GLU A 100 -14.48 -29.39 25.17
CA GLU A 100 -13.60 -28.24 25.38
C GLU A 100 -13.75 -27.20 24.27
N THR A 101 -13.86 -27.64 23.02
CA THR A 101 -14.11 -26.73 21.88
C THR A 101 -15.49 -26.10 21.92
N GLN A 102 -16.52 -26.79 22.41
CA GLN A 102 -17.84 -26.19 22.61
C GLN A 102 -17.80 -25.02 23.60
N ARG A 103 -17.10 -25.16 24.72
CA ARG A 103 -16.95 -24.08 25.71
C ARG A 103 -16.22 -22.87 25.15
N LEU A 104 -15.16 -23.12 24.37
CA LEU A 104 -14.41 -22.07 23.69
C LEU A 104 -15.27 -21.37 22.62
N LEU A 105 -16.10 -22.11 21.89
CA LEU A 105 -17.06 -21.55 20.93
C LEU A 105 -18.13 -20.69 21.63
N GLU A 106 -18.71 -21.16 22.73
CA GLU A 106 -19.67 -20.40 23.53
C GLU A 106 -19.07 -19.10 24.07
N GLU A 107 -17.83 -19.15 24.54
CA GLU A 107 -17.11 -17.99 25.03
C GLU A 107 -16.77 -17.01 23.90
N LEU A 108 -16.48 -17.51 22.70
CA LEU A 108 -16.30 -16.71 21.48
C LEU A 108 -17.61 -16.03 21.06
N MET A 109 -18.72 -16.77 20.99
CA MET A 109 -20.05 -16.24 20.64
C MET A 109 -20.53 -15.19 21.64
N LYS A 110 -20.23 -15.40 22.94
CA LYS A 110 -20.53 -14.43 24.00
C LYS A 110 -19.71 -13.14 23.88
N ARG A 111 -18.48 -13.21 23.34
CA ARG A 111 -17.63 -12.03 23.08
C ARG A 111 -17.98 -11.32 21.77
N LEU A 112 -18.46 -12.05 20.77
CA LEU A 112 -18.94 -11.51 19.49
C LEU A 112 -20.36 -10.93 19.55
N GLY A 113 -21.10 -11.19 20.64
CA GLY A 113 -22.35 -10.48 20.93
C GLY A 113 -23.51 -10.82 19.99
N THR A 114 -23.52 -11.99 19.37
CA THR A 114 -24.70 -12.50 18.66
C THR A 114 -25.68 -13.09 19.67
N PRO A 115 -26.90 -12.54 19.83
CA PRO A 115 -27.93 -13.21 20.62
C PRO A 115 -28.23 -14.58 20.00
N PRO A 116 -28.56 -15.60 20.82
CA PRO A 116 -28.98 -16.89 20.29
C PRO A 116 -30.20 -16.67 19.37
N PRO A 117 -30.32 -17.39 18.23
CA PRO A 117 -31.61 -17.51 17.59
C PRO A 117 -32.55 -18.21 18.58
N ASP A 118 -33.52 -17.45 19.10
CA ASP A 118 -34.58 -17.94 19.95
C ASP A 118 -35.31 -19.13 19.28
N SER A 119 -35.49 -20.18 20.08
CA SER A 119 -36.57 -21.20 20.08
C SER A 119 -36.88 -22.01 18.82
#